data_AF-A0A523GWN4-F1
#
_entry.id   AF-A0A523GWN4-F1
#
_cell.length_a   1.000
_cell.length_b   1.000
_cell.length_c   1.000
_cell.angle_alpha   90.00
_cell.angle_beta   90.00
_cell.angle_gamma   90.00
#
_symmetry.space_group_name_H-M   'P 1'
#
loop_
_entity.id
_entity.type
_entity.pdbx_description
1 polymer ?
#
loop_
_entity_poly.entity_id
_entity_poly.type
_entity_poly.pdbx_seq_one_letter_code
_entity_poly.pdbx_strand_id
1 'polypeptide(L)'
;WSSVETASGADSTQVGSTLSVMEQITIGTGVEYWYNNLLALRTGYFYENPNNGNRQFLTLGAGVRWNIIGVDFSYIYALQENSPLANTMRFSLLLNFDK
;
A
#
# COMPACT_ATOMS: atom_id res chain seq x y z
N TRP A 1 39.56 2.48 -6.82
CA TRP A 1 40.60 1.54 -6.36
C TRP A 1 40.04 0.91 -5.09
N SER A 2 39.59 -0.34 -5.08
CA SER A 2 40.24 -1.56 -5.54
C SER A 2 39.19 -2.61 -5.93
N SER A 3 39.37 -3.23 -7.09
CA SER A 3 38.62 -4.41 -7.54
C SER A 3 39.26 -5.66 -6.94
N VAL A 4 38.43 -6.62 -6.52
CA VAL A 4 38.83 -8.02 -6.34
C VAL A 4 37.87 -8.85 -7.16
N GLU A 5 38.36 -9.36 -8.29
CA GLU A 5 37.79 -10.47 -9.04
C GLU A 5 38.35 -11.76 -8.44
N THR A 6 37.48 -12.66 -7.99
CA THR A 6 37.85 -14.04 -7.69
C THR A 6 37.18 -14.95 -8.72
N ALA A 7 38.02 -15.67 -9.44
CA ALA A 7 37.69 -16.52 -10.56
C ALA A 7 36.95 -17.81 -10.16
N SER A 8 36.13 -18.26 -11.12
CA SER A 8 35.90 -19.65 -11.52
C SER A 8 35.44 -20.69 -10.48
N GLY A 9 34.19 -21.11 -10.66
CA GLY A 9 33.85 -22.54 -10.67
C GLY A 9 33.24 -23.09 -9.38
N ALA A 10 31.98 -23.49 -9.50
CA ALA A 10 31.27 -24.50 -8.69
C ALA A 10 31.17 -24.22 -7.18
N ASP A 11 30.07 -23.59 -6.76
CA ASP A 11 29.01 -24.26 -5.97
C ASP A 11 27.91 -23.25 -5.67
N SER A 12 26.73 -23.49 -6.23
CA SER A 12 25.57 -22.60 -6.27
C SER A 12 24.78 -22.60 -4.96
N THR A 13 25.44 -22.27 -3.84
CA THR A 13 24.80 -22.23 -2.52
C THR A 13 25.01 -20.88 -1.84
N GLN A 14 24.58 -19.82 -2.51
CA GLN A 14 23.91 -18.72 -1.82
C GLN A 14 22.49 -18.65 -2.40
N VAL A 15 21.59 -19.50 -1.90
CA VAL A 15 20.14 -19.38 -2.15
C VAL A 15 19.61 -18.21 -1.30
N GLY A 16 20.21 -17.03 -1.48
CA GLY A 16 19.49 -15.78 -1.31
C GLY A 16 18.69 -15.66 -2.59
N SER A 17 17.43 -16.10 -2.55
CA SER A 17 16.48 -16.01 -3.65
C SER A 17 16.60 -14.62 -4.29
N THR A 18 17.29 -14.56 -5.44
CA THR A 18 17.46 -13.34 -6.20
C THR A 18 16.14 -13.13 -6.91
N LEU A 19 15.13 -12.65 -6.15
CA LEU A 19 13.80 -12.35 -6.66
C LEU A 19 13.98 -11.42 -7.84
N SER A 20 13.47 -11.82 -9.01
CA SER A 20 13.63 -11.02 -10.23
C SER A 20 12.97 -9.65 -10.01
N VAL A 21 13.51 -8.59 -10.61
CA VAL A 21 12.95 -7.23 -10.47
C VAL A 21 11.46 -7.20 -10.83
N MET A 22 11.04 -8.02 -11.80
CA MET A 22 9.63 -8.16 -12.21
C MET A 22 8.72 -8.77 -11.12
N GLU A 23 9.27 -9.57 -10.23
CA GLU A 23 8.56 -10.13 -9.08
C GLU A 23 8.48 -9.12 -7.94
N GLN A 24 9.47 -8.22 -7.83
CA GLN A 24 9.46 -7.15 -6.84
C GLN A 24 8.55 -5.96 -7.15
N ILE A 25 7.94 -5.93 -8.35
CA ILE A 25 7.05 -4.83 -8.72
C ILE A 25 5.72 -4.95 -7.98
N THR A 26 5.36 -3.86 -7.30
CA THR A 26 4.08 -3.68 -6.65
C THR A 26 3.30 -2.57 -7.34
N ILE A 27 2.02 -2.81 -7.61
CA ILE A 27 1.16 -1.92 -8.37
C ILE A 27 0.00 -1.47 -7.49
N GLY A 28 -0.12 -0.17 -7.29
CA GLY A 28 -1.26 0.45 -6.61
C GLY A 28 -2.02 1.34 -7.57
N THR A 29 -3.34 1.20 -7.60
CA THR A 29 -4.24 2.11 -8.32
C THR A 29 -5.34 2.60 -7.38
N GLY A 30 -5.91 3.76 -7.66
CA GLY A 30 -7.00 4.31 -6.87
C GLY A 30 -7.68 5.48 -7.54
N VAL A 31 -8.92 5.72 -7.13
CA VAL A 31 -9.76 6.82 -7.56
C VAL A 31 -10.25 7.60 -6.34
N GLU A 32 -10.31 8.91 -6.50
CA GLU A 32 -10.82 9.84 -5.51
C GLU A 32 -11.92 10.68 -6.15
N TYR A 33 -13.03 10.80 -5.45
CA TYR A 33 -14.20 11.55 -5.87
C TYR A 33 -14.61 12.53 -4.78
N TRP A 34 -14.69 13.81 -5.12
CA TRP A 34 -15.13 14.86 -4.21
C TRP A 34 -16.54 15.33 -4.60
N TYR A 35 -17.43 15.30 -3.63
CA TYR A 35 -18.76 15.86 -3.73
C TYR A 35 -18.84 17.19 -2.96
N ASN A 36 -18.99 18.27 -3.72
CA ASN A 36 -19.22 19.63 -3.22
C ASN A 36 -18.17 20.13 -2.19
N ASN A 37 -16.94 19.61 -2.24
CA ASN A 37 -15.87 19.86 -1.26
C ASN A 37 -16.23 19.53 0.21
N LEU A 38 -17.41 18.96 0.45
CA LEU A 38 -17.86 18.54 1.77
C LEU A 38 -17.66 17.05 1.96
N LEU A 39 -17.85 16.23 0.93
CA LEU A 39 -17.74 14.77 1.04
C LEU A 39 -16.69 14.25 0.07
N ALA A 40 -15.78 13.42 0.57
CA ALA A 40 -14.75 12.73 -0.20
C ALA A 40 -15.07 11.24 -0.21
N LEU A 41 -14.93 10.59 -1.36
CA LEU A 41 -14.95 9.15 -1.47
C LEU A 41 -13.65 8.71 -2.12
N ARG A 42 -12.98 7.74 -1.52
CA ARG A 42 -11.70 7.20 -1.98
C ARG A 42 -11.85 5.70 -2.12
N THR A 43 -11.35 5.15 -3.22
CA THR A 43 -11.23 3.70 -3.35
C THR A 43 -9.91 3.40 -4.05
N GLY A 44 -9.21 2.39 -3.55
CA GLY A 44 -7.91 1.98 -4.05
C GLY A 44 -7.83 0.47 -4.10
N TYR A 45 -7.06 -0.02 -5.05
CA TYR A 45 -6.72 -1.42 -5.17
C TYR A 45 -5.21 -1.55 -5.26
N PHE A 46 -4.66 -2.37 -4.39
CA PHE A 46 -3.24 -2.64 -4.32
C PHE A 46 -2.99 -4.11 -4.61
N TYR A 47 -2.10 -4.35 -5.56
CA TYR A 47 -1.72 -5.66 -6.04
C TYR A 47 -0.21 -5.82 -5.97
N GLU A 48 0.21 -6.90 -5.31
CA GLU A 48 1.60 -7.34 -5.22
C GLU A 48 1.73 -8.71 -5.88
N ASN A 49 2.84 -8.93 -6.59
CA ASN A 49 3.08 -10.16 -7.33
C ASN A 49 3.09 -11.39 -6.38
N PRO A 50 2.47 -12.52 -6.76
CA PRO A 50 2.44 -13.75 -5.94
C PRO A 50 3.82 -14.28 -5.54
N ASN A 51 4.86 -14.07 -6.34
CA ASN A 51 6.22 -14.54 -6.05
C ASN A 51 6.96 -13.67 -5.00
N ASN A 52 6.39 -12.52 -4.61
CA ASN A 52 7.00 -11.55 -3.70
C ASN A 52 6.18 -11.29 -2.42
N GLY A 53 5.23 -12.18 -2.11
CA GLY A 53 4.46 -12.13 -0.86
C GLY A 53 2.94 -12.13 -1.04
N ASN A 54 2.43 -12.01 -2.27
CA ASN A 54 1.01 -12.13 -2.64
C ASN A 54 0.05 -11.23 -1.84
N ARG A 55 0.49 -10.04 -1.44
CA ARG A 55 -0.34 -9.12 -0.64
C ARG A 55 -1.25 -8.31 -1.55
N GLN A 56 -2.55 -8.60 -1.48
CA GLN A 56 -3.58 -7.89 -2.22
C GLN A 56 -4.59 -7.28 -1.25
N PHE A 57 -4.79 -5.97 -1.33
CA PHE A 57 -5.74 -5.27 -0.50
C PHE A 57 -6.48 -4.18 -1.26
N LEU A 58 -7.78 -4.11 -0.99
CA LEU A 58 -8.66 -3.06 -1.42
C LEU A 58 -8.76 -2.03 -0.27
N THR A 59 -8.67 -0.75 -0.60
CA THR A 59 -8.89 0.34 0.33
C THR A 59 -10.17 1.06 -0.07
N LEU A 60 -11.03 1.35 0.89
CA LEU A 60 -12.27 2.10 0.71
C LEU A 60 -12.29 3.18 1.78
N GLY A 61 -12.46 4.44 1.41
CA GLY A 61 -12.49 5.54 2.36
C GLY A 61 -13.58 6.54 2.01
N ALA A 62 -14.08 7.20 3.03
CA ALA A 62 -15.00 8.32 2.90
C ALA A 62 -14.58 9.41 3.88
N GLY A 63 -14.54 10.65 3.45
CA GLY A 63 -14.24 11.80 4.30
C GLY A 63 -15.39 12.79 4.26
N VAL A 64 -15.57 13.55 5.33
CA VAL A 64 -16.41 14.73 5.35
C VAL A 64 -15.61 15.91 5.88
N ARG A 65 -15.71 17.07 5.24
CA ARG A 65 -15.06 18.30 5.66
C ARG A 65 -16.09 19.40 5.80
N TRP A 66 -16.15 20.00 6.98
CA TRP A 66 -17.01 21.12 7.29
C TRP A 66 -16.20 22.25 7.93
N ASN A 67 -15.91 23.27 7.13
CA ASN A 67 -15.25 24.52 7.57
C ASN A 67 -13.93 24.26 8.33
N ILE A 68 -13.97 24.18 9.66
CA ILE A 68 -12.82 23.91 10.54
C ILE A 68 -12.63 22.44 10.92
N ILE A 69 -13.62 21.56 10.74
CA ILE A 69 -13.56 20.15 11.14
C ILE A 69 -13.56 19.26 9.90
N GLY A 70 -12.59 18.35 9.80
CA GLY A 70 -12.57 17.25 8.84
C GLY A 70 -12.60 15.92 9.56
N VAL A 71 -13.35 14.96 9.05
CA VAL A 71 -13.36 13.57 9.52
C VAL A 71 -13.13 12.67 8.33
N ASP A 72 -12.11 11.83 8.39
CA ASP A 72 -11.80 10.85 7.36
C ASP A 72 -11.95 9.44 7.94
N PHE A 73 -12.74 8.64 7.25
CA PHE A 73 -12.94 7.23 7.49
C PHE A 73 -12.26 6.42 6.39
N SER A 74 -11.52 5.38 6.73
CA SER A 74 -10.89 4.49 5.77
C SER A 74 -10.90 3.06 6.25
N TYR A 75 -11.26 2.16 5.38
CA TYR A 75 -11.42 0.74 5.59
C TYR A 75 -10.48 -0.01 4.63
N ILE A 76 -9.70 -0.93 5.16
CA ILE A 76 -8.81 -1.77 4.37
C ILE A 76 -9.35 -3.20 4.38
N TYR A 77 -9.77 -3.65 3.21
CA TYR A 77 -10.21 -5.00 2.96
C TYR A 77 -9.08 -5.80 2.30
N ALA A 78 -8.46 -6.71 3.05
CA ALA A 78 -7.47 -7.61 2.48
C ALA A 78 -8.19 -8.76 1.78
N LEU A 79 -7.85 -9.04 0.52
CA LEU A 79 -8.42 -10.17 -0.23
C LEU A 79 -7.76 -11.51 0.15
N GLN A 80 -6.66 -11.47 0.90
CA GLN A 80 -5.92 -12.66 1.32
C GLN A 80 -6.19 -13.01 2.80
N GLU A 81 -6.56 -14.26 3.06
CA GLU A 81 -7.05 -14.80 4.34
C GLU A 81 -6.02 -14.82 5.50
N ASN A 82 -4.73 -14.56 5.24
CA ASN A 82 -3.65 -14.61 6.24
C ASN A 82 -2.95 -13.25 6.48
N SER A 83 -3.67 -12.13 6.33
CA SER A 83 -3.12 -10.83 6.71
C SER A 83 -3.71 -10.33 8.03
N PRO A 84 -2.92 -10.16 9.11
CA PRO A 84 -3.39 -9.60 10.38
C PRO A 84 -3.82 -8.12 10.29
N LEU A 85 -3.70 -7.49 9.11
CA LEU A 85 -4.20 -6.15 8.80
C LEU A 85 -5.59 -6.15 8.15
N ALA A 86 -6.15 -7.32 7.85
CA ALA A 86 -7.50 -7.44 7.32
C ALA A 86 -8.50 -6.79 8.30
N ASN A 87 -9.42 -5.98 7.79
CA ASN A 87 -10.53 -5.42 8.56
C ASN A 87 -10.13 -4.28 9.52
N THR A 88 -9.06 -3.54 9.22
CA THR A 88 -8.71 -2.34 10.00
C THR A 88 -9.53 -1.14 9.57
N MET A 89 -10.35 -0.62 10.49
CA MET A 89 -11.02 0.67 10.34
C MET A 89 -10.10 1.78 10.87
N ARG A 90 -9.79 2.74 10.02
CA ARG A 90 -9.01 3.93 10.36
C ARG A 90 -9.94 5.13 10.43
N PHE A 91 -9.86 5.84 11.54
CA PHE A 91 -10.56 7.11 11.76
C PHE A 91 -9.51 8.20 11.91
N SER A 92 -9.73 9.33 11.26
CA SER A 92 -8.87 10.50 11.37
C SER A 92 -9.73 11.74 11.54
N LEU A 93 -9.31 12.61 12.45
CA LEU A 93 -9.97 13.87 12.74
C LEU A 93 -8.98 15.00 12.46
N LEU A 94 -9.38 15.94 11.62
CA LEU A 94 -8.65 17.13 11.24
C LEU A 94 -9.34 18.35 11.85
N LEU A 95 -8.59 19.16 12.59
CA LEU A 95 -9.05 20.43 13.15
C LEU A 95 -8.20 21.55 12.54
N ASN A 96 -8.82 22.38 11.72
CA ASN A 96 -8.19 23.57 11.14
C ASN A 96 -8.62 24.77 11.99
N PHE A 97 -7.70 25.27 12.82
CA PHE A 97 -7.91 26.52 13.54
C PHE A 97 -7.44 27.66 12.65
N ASP A 98 -8.36 28.23 11.88
CA ASP A 98 -8.14 29.56 11.31
C ASP A 98 -8.21 30.59 12.46
N LYS A 99 -7.27 31.53 12.46
CA LYS A 99 -6.93 32.39 13.60
C LYS A 99 -7.97 33.48 13.87
#